data_AF-A0A1J4WCW9-F1
#
_entry.id   AF-A0A1J4WCW9-F1
#
_cell.length_a   1.000
_cell.length_b   1.000
_cell.length_c   1.000
_cell.angle_alpha   90.00
_cell.angle_beta   90.00
_cell.angle_gamma   90.00
#
_symmetry.space_group_name_H-M   'P 1'
#
loop_
_entity.id
_entity.type
_entity.pdbx_description
1 polymer ?
#
loop_
_entity_poly.entity_id
_entity_poly.type
_entity_poly.pdbx_seq_one_letter_code
_entity_poly.pdbx_strand_id
1 'polypeptide(L)'
;MKQLLILFILIFLAQPLTASAYFYRLNSTDTSYVQGSGLDQYDQAKTGVGYNIEPLAAYGYVNGEQNPAVGEVSGLTKSSVKINWQTAYLGRSLIEYGLDSFDQQTALLYWRQGVQNYTLQNLQCGKLYQYRLATYDVAEARNVSETHQFQTLACQLNILADAKFDLETQDGILELTNETSGRTIKRFDYNYQATIGIPENAMPAHAILNIREAKNETPVSPSISTGQFSLYQKPITISAVETISNNNIKALNLPATIEISYAKTRMNNFAEQSLKLAYYNAELNKWEAVPTIVDGQAGLIRAAITKMGDYRLLASTNGWVPEEIENNKAYKEYGTNQVYYISDNIKHQVSALSVLHSWSLKVGNLQTSSLLYRVPLGAEQKYRDGSLVRVGAATYYFIEDGGKRLIMNKEVFETLGFVDEWAYPVMPEDVVDYPDLSAIIDSTTKLNNVLVKYPNDNKVYLIEDGQKRWIIDSVSFNRNHYRWDRIITIPVLEIYPDGEPVI
;
A
#
# COMPACT_ATOMS: atom_id res chain seq x y z
N MET A 1 79.02 -11.10 -23.15
CA MET A 1 79.77 -11.07 -21.87
C MET A 1 78.78 -10.71 -20.77
N LYS A 2 78.56 -11.62 -19.80
CA LYS A 2 78.06 -11.42 -18.42
C LYS A 2 76.69 -10.71 -18.28
N GLN A 3 75.73 -11.14 -17.48
CA GLN A 3 75.63 -12.25 -16.54
C GLN A 3 74.13 -12.43 -16.27
N LEU A 4 73.72 -13.69 -16.19
CA LEU A 4 72.38 -14.16 -15.89
C LEU A 4 72.02 -13.78 -14.44
N LEU A 5 70.93 -13.03 -14.22
CA LEU A 5 70.29 -12.90 -12.91
C LEU A 5 68.86 -13.43 -13.02
N ILE A 6 68.68 -14.68 -12.64
CA ILE A 6 67.36 -15.33 -12.53
C ILE A 6 66.74 -14.82 -11.23
N LEU A 7 65.71 -13.98 -11.33
CA LEU A 7 64.84 -13.64 -10.20
C LEU A 7 63.69 -14.66 -10.17
N PHE A 8 63.73 -15.58 -9.21
CA PHE A 8 62.62 -16.49 -8.93
C PHE A 8 61.46 -15.69 -8.32
N ILE A 9 60.39 -15.48 -9.08
CA ILE A 9 59.11 -14.99 -8.55
C ILE A 9 58.35 -16.21 -8.04
N LEU A 10 58.34 -16.42 -6.71
CA LEU A 10 57.43 -17.35 -6.06
C LEU A 10 56.03 -16.72 -6.03
N ILE A 11 55.15 -17.16 -6.91
CA ILE A 11 53.72 -16.86 -6.83
C ILE A 11 53.13 -17.76 -5.75
N PHE A 12 52.90 -17.23 -4.56
CA PHE A 12 52.01 -17.86 -3.59
C PHE A 12 50.58 -17.67 -4.09
N LEU A 13 50.02 -18.72 -4.69
CA LEU A 13 48.57 -18.87 -4.82
C LEU A 13 48.01 -19.04 -3.40
N ALA A 14 47.53 -17.95 -2.81
CA ALA A 14 46.69 -18.02 -1.62
C ALA A 14 45.37 -18.71 -2.02
N GLN A 15 45.26 -20.00 -1.76
CA GLN A 15 43.97 -20.68 -1.79
C GLN A 15 43.10 -20.08 -0.68
N PRO A 16 41.82 -19.76 -0.93
CA PRO A 16 40.91 -19.41 0.15
C PRO A 16 40.81 -20.63 1.07
N LEU A 17 41.33 -20.50 2.30
CA LEU A 17 41.07 -21.44 3.38
C LEU A 17 39.57 -21.38 3.67
N THR A 18 38.81 -22.30 3.10
CA THR A 18 37.48 -22.63 3.58
C THR A 18 37.64 -23.32 4.94
N ALA A 19 37.41 -22.56 6.01
CA ALA A 19 37.27 -23.14 7.34
C ALA A 19 36.02 -24.03 7.33
N SER A 20 36.21 -25.33 7.15
CA SER A 20 35.18 -26.33 7.35
C SER A 20 35.09 -26.60 8.85
N ALA A 21 33.99 -26.19 9.47
CA ALA A 21 33.70 -26.55 10.85
C ALA A 21 33.26 -28.02 10.89
N TYR A 22 34.13 -28.90 11.39
CA TYR A 22 33.80 -30.30 11.65
C TYR A 22 33.29 -30.42 13.09
N PHE A 23 32.04 -30.84 13.25
CA PHE A 23 31.42 -31.07 14.56
C PHE A 23 31.65 -32.53 14.99
N TYR A 24 32.29 -32.74 16.14
CA TYR A 24 32.46 -34.05 16.76
C TYR A 24 31.22 -34.39 17.61
N ARG A 25 30.76 -35.65 17.59
CA ARG A 25 29.69 -36.14 18.47
C ARG A 25 30.24 -36.49 19.85
N LEU A 26 29.75 -35.82 20.89
CA LEU A 26 29.81 -36.28 22.27
C LEU A 26 28.38 -36.42 22.80
N ASN A 27 28.00 -37.62 23.24
CA ASN A 27 26.78 -37.82 24.03
C ASN A 27 27.02 -37.20 25.42
N SER A 28 26.62 -35.94 25.59
CA SER A 28 26.55 -35.27 26.88
C SER A 28 25.13 -34.79 27.13
N THR A 29 24.59 -35.08 28.33
CA THR A 29 23.25 -34.72 28.77
C THR A 29 23.19 -33.42 29.58
N ASP A 30 24.26 -32.60 29.56
CA ASP A 30 24.36 -31.35 30.30
C ASP A 30 24.28 -30.13 29.36
N THR A 31 23.44 -29.14 29.68
CA THR A 31 22.93 -28.11 28.74
C THR A 31 23.53 -26.72 28.89
N SER A 32 24.65 -26.54 29.60
CA SER A 32 25.31 -25.24 29.62
C SER A 32 26.83 -25.35 29.67
N TYR A 33 27.47 -24.95 28.56
CA TYR A 33 28.92 -24.85 28.33
C TYR A 33 29.68 -26.20 28.30
N VAL A 34 30.15 -26.61 27.12
CA VAL A 34 31.05 -27.76 26.99
C VAL A 34 32.45 -27.28 26.60
N GLN A 35 33.42 -27.52 27.48
CA GLN A 35 34.84 -27.52 27.13
C GLN A 35 35.21 -28.95 26.73
N GLY A 36 35.49 -29.17 25.44
CA GLY A 36 35.80 -30.49 24.90
C GLY A 36 37.26 -30.61 24.49
N SER A 37 37.84 -31.80 24.65
CA SER A 37 39.14 -32.16 24.04
C SER A 37 38.94 -33.24 22.99
N GLY A 38 39.60 -33.10 21.84
CA GLY A 38 39.53 -34.04 20.72
C GLY A 38 40.83 -34.02 19.91
N LEU A 39 41.06 -35.06 19.12
CA LEU A 39 42.22 -35.12 18.24
C LEU A 39 41.87 -34.47 16.89
N ASP A 40 42.79 -33.66 16.36
CA ASP A 40 42.69 -33.18 14.98
C ASP A 40 43.10 -34.28 13.97
N GLN A 41 43.03 -33.96 12.68
CA GLN A 41 43.36 -34.89 11.59
C GLN A 41 44.84 -35.37 11.58
N TYR A 42 45.67 -34.89 12.51
CA TYR A 42 47.05 -35.31 12.72
C TYR A 42 47.25 -35.99 14.08
N ASP A 43 46.17 -36.44 14.71
CA ASP A 43 46.16 -37.07 16.04
C ASP A 43 46.72 -36.18 17.16
N GLN A 44 46.62 -34.85 17.04
CA GLN A 44 47.03 -33.91 18.08
C GLN A 44 45.84 -33.45 18.93
N ALA A 45 46.00 -33.50 20.25
CA ALA A 45 44.96 -33.07 21.19
C ALA A 45 44.74 -31.55 21.13
N LYS A 46 43.51 -31.16 20.82
CA LYS A 46 43.01 -29.78 20.80
C LYS A 46 41.83 -29.64 21.75
N THR A 47 41.75 -28.50 22.44
CA THR A 47 40.60 -28.13 23.28
C THR A 47 39.83 -26.97 22.67
N GLY A 48 38.50 -27.03 22.71
CA GLY A 48 37.60 -25.98 22.20
C GLY A 48 36.33 -25.85 23.05
N VAL A 49 35.60 -24.74 22.86
CA VAL A 49 34.33 -24.45 23.56
C VAL A 49 33.20 -24.40 22.54
N GLY A 50 32.09 -25.08 22.80
CA GLY A 50 30.94 -25.14 21.87
C GLY A 50 29.59 -25.41 22.56
N TYR A 51 28.49 -25.16 21.84
CA TYR A 51 27.11 -25.38 22.30
C TYR A 51 26.54 -26.71 21.78
N ASN A 52 25.69 -27.34 22.59
CA ASN A 52 24.90 -28.49 22.16
C ASN A 52 23.76 -28.00 21.25
N ILE A 53 23.62 -28.57 20.05
CA ILE A 53 22.71 -28.10 18.99
C ILE A 53 21.30 -28.71 19.07
N GLU A 54 21.10 -29.79 19.83
CA GLU A 54 19.77 -30.42 19.96
C GLU A 54 18.73 -29.64 20.81
N PRO A 55 19.08 -28.83 21.83
CA PRO A 55 18.11 -27.99 22.54
C PRO A 55 17.62 -26.77 21.74
N LEU A 56 18.27 -26.41 20.62
CA LEU A 56 17.96 -25.19 19.86
C LEU A 56 16.72 -25.34 18.97
N ALA A 57 16.37 -26.56 18.56
CA ALA A 57 15.12 -26.85 17.85
C ALA A 57 13.88 -26.54 18.71
N ALA A 58 13.98 -26.69 20.04
CA ALA A 58 12.90 -26.35 20.98
C ALA A 58 12.64 -24.83 21.08
N TYR A 59 13.59 -24.00 20.62
CA TYR A 59 13.46 -22.54 20.51
C TYR A 59 13.30 -22.06 19.06
N GLY A 60 12.96 -22.97 18.14
CA GLY A 60 12.60 -22.66 16.74
C GLY A 60 13.79 -22.47 15.79
N TYR A 61 14.99 -22.93 16.14
CA TYR A 61 16.13 -22.89 15.21
C TYR A 61 16.00 -23.99 14.15
N VAL A 62 15.89 -23.60 12.88
CA VAL A 62 15.98 -24.50 11.71
C VAL A 62 17.24 -24.13 10.92
N ASN A 63 18.10 -25.13 10.69
CA ASN A 63 19.34 -24.93 9.95
C ASN A 63 19.03 -24.51 8.50
N GLY A 64 19.44 -23.30 8.11
CA GLY A 64 19.24 -22.75 6.76
C GLY A 64 18.09 -21.75 6.61
N GLU A 65 17.27 -21.51 7.64
CA GLU A 65 16.28 -20.43 7.62
C GLU A 65 16.93 -19.07 7.96
N GLN A 66 16.53 -18.01 7.24
CA GLN A 66 16.94 -16.63 7.54
C GLN A 66 15.94 -15.95 8.48
N ASN A 67 16.42 -15.06 9.39
CA ASN A 67 15.59 -14.26 10.30
C ASN A 67 15.53 -12.78 9.86
N PRO A 68 15.02 -12.43 8.67
CA PRO A 68 14.77 -11.03 8.38
C PRO A 68 13.55 -10.59 9.20
N ALA A 69 13.80 -10.01 10.37
CA ALA A 69 12.74 -9.38 11.14
C ALA A 69 12.41 -8.03 10.51
N VAL A 70 11.16 -7.89 10.06
CA VAL A 70 10.60 -6.64 9.54
C VAL A 70 10.36 -5.71 10.71
N GLY A 71 10.74 -4.44 10.53
CA GLY A 71 10.45 -3.42 11.53
C GLY A 71 9.69 -2.21 11.03
N GLU A 72 8.79 -1.72 11.87
CA GLU A 72 8.07 -0.47 11.66
C GLU A 72 8.73 0.67 12.45
N VAL A 73 8.81 1.83 11.79
CA VAL A 73 9.24 3.09 12.39
C VAL A 73 8.08 3.71 13.15
N SER A 74 8.35 4.18 14.37
CA SER A 74 7.43 4.94 15.22
C SER A 74 8.19 6.03 15.98
N GLY A 75 7.48 6.94 16.66
CA GLY A 75 8.11 7.94 17.55
C GLY A 75 9.17 8.81 16.86
N LEU A 76 8.93 9.13 15.58
CA LEU A 76 9.84 9.91 14.76
C LEU A 76 9.93 11.34 15.26
N THR A 77 11.16 11.83 15.46
CA THR A 77 11.43 13.22 15.83
C THR A 77 12.39 13.86 14.84
N LYS A 78 12.81 15.11 15.11
CA LYS A 78 13.86 15.78 14.33
C LYS A 78 15.24 15.15 14.50
N SER A 79 15.45 14.32 15.53
CA SER A 79 16.76 13.76 15.87
C SER A 79 16.74 12.33 16.41
N SER A 80 15.59 11.66 16.38
CA SER A 80 15.44 10.28 16.85
C SER A 80 14.34 9.54 16.11
N VAL A 81 14.41 8.21 16.14
CA VAL A 81 13.35 7.34 15.63
C VAL A 81 13.34 6.02 16.40
N LYS A 82 12.16 5.45 16.66
CA LYS A 82 12.02 4.12 17.27
C LYS A 82 11.73 3.08 16.20
N ILE A 83 12.64 2.13 16.04
CA ILE A 83 12.48 0.96 15.16
C ILE A 83 11.90 -0.17 16.00
N ASN A 84 10.79 -0.77 15.58
CA ASN A 84 10.17 -1.92 16.24
C ASN A 84 10.22 -3.11 15.29
N TRP A 85 10.60 -4.31 15.70
CA TRP A 85 10.63 -5.50 14.83
C TRP A 85 10.25 -6.76 15.59
N GLN A 86 10.05 -7.88 14.88
CA GLN A 86 9.77 -9.18 15.49
C GLN A 86 10.70 -10.27 14.95
N THR A 87 11.44 -10.93 15.83
CA THR A 87 12.32 -12.05 15.49
C THR A 87 11.60 -13.39 15.69
N ALA A 88 11.61 -14.27 14.69
CA ALA A 88 10.92 -15.56 14.73
C ALA A 88 11.57 -16.55 15.71
N TYR A 89 12.89 -16.52 15.83
CA TYR A 89 13.68 -17.34 16.74
C TYR A 89 14.63 -16.49 17.60
N LEU A 90 15.11 -17.10 18.68
CA LEU A 90 16.02 -16.46 19.63
C LEU A 90 17.32 -16.05 18.93
N GLY A 91 17.64 -14.76 18.98
CA GLY A 91 18.82 -14.20 18.35
C GLY A 91 19.21 -12.86 18.93
N ARG A 92 20.33 -12.33 18.44
CA ARG A 92 20.78 -10.96 18.72
C ARG A 92 20.54 -10.10 17.49
N SER A 93 20.27 -8.82 17.71
CA SER A 93 19.97 -7.90 16.61
C SER A 93 20.75 -6.62 16.77
N LEU A 94 21.09 -5.98 15.66
CA LEU A 94 21.55 -4.60 15.61
C LEU A 94 20.88 -3.91 14.43
N ILE A 95 20.85 -2.59 14.47
CA ILE A 95 20.33 -1.77 13.37
C ILE A 95 21.51 -1.10 12.69
N GLU A 96 21.64 -1.29 11.39
CA GLU A 96 22.59 -0.56 10.53
C GLU A 96 21.83 0.54 9.80
N TYR A 97 22.36 1.76 9.77
CA TYR A 97 21.67 2.92 9.22
C TYR A 97 22.63 4.01 8.73
N GLY A 98 22.13 4.93 7.90
CA GLY A 98 22.87 6.08 7.41
C GLY A 98 22.13 6.82 6.31
N LEU A 99 22.71 7.87 5.74
CA LEU A 99 22.04 8.73 4.74
C LEU A 99 22.03 8.09 3.35
N ASP A 100 23.22 7.76 2.86
CA ASP A 100 23.44 7.18 1.53
C ASP A 100 23.97 5.74 1.58
N SER A 101 24.37 5.28 2.78
CA SER A 101 24.91 3.93 3.03
C SER A 101 24.62 3.51 4.48
N PHE A 102 25.06 2.31 4.88
CA PHE A 102 24.91 1.80 6.25
C PHE A 102 26.20 2.03 7.06
N ASP A 103 26.62 3.28 7.19
CA ASP A 103 27.88 3.70 7.84
C ASP A 103 27.79 3.77 9.37
N GLN A 104 26.58 3.74 9.92
CA GLN A 104 26.33 3.70 11.36
C GLN A 104 25.66 2.40 11.78
N GLN A 105 25.94 1.95 13.00
CA GLN A 105 25.27 0.78 13.58
C GLN A 105 25.07 0.93 15.08
N THR A 106 24.01 0.31 15.60
CA THR A 106 23.80 0.21 17.05
C THR A 106 24.75 -0.82 17.66
N ALA A 107 24.87 -0.78 18.99
CA ALA A 107 25.41 -1.91 19.72
C ALA A 107 24.54 -3.16 19.48
N LEU A 108 25.19 -4.33 19.58
CA LEU A 108 24.52 -5.62 19.50
C LEU A 108 23.56 -5.78 20.69
N LEU A 109 22.28 -6.02 20.40
CA LEU A 109 21.25 -6.15 21.43
C LEU A 109 21.26 -7.53 22.09
N TYR A 110 20.64 -7.62 23.26
CA TYR A 110 20.53 -8.86 24.03
C TYR A 110 19.73 -9.93 23.29
N TRP A 111 20.03 -11.20 23.60
CA TRP A 111 19.30 -12.35 23.10
C TRP A 111 17.81 -12.24 23.42
N ARG A 112 16.98 -12.19 22.37
CA ARG A 112 15.53 -12.01 22.45
C ARG A 112 14.85 -12.76 21.30
N GLN A 113 13.63 -13.22 21.56
CA GLN A 113 12.69 -13.76 20.57
C GLN A 113 11.39 -12.93 20.66
N GLY A 114 10.64 -12.86 19.57
CA GLY A 114 9.39 -12.08 19.52
C GLY A 114 9.63 -10.58 19.29
N VAL A 115 8.73 -9.75 19.80
CA VAL A 115 8.69 -8.30 19.53
C VAL A 115 9.79 -7.55 20.28
N GLN A 116 10.49 -6.68 19.56
CA GLN A 116 11.62 -5.88 20.03
C GLN A 116 11.52 -4.44 19.53
N ASN A 117 12.27 -3.54 20.15
CA ASN A 117 12.41 -2.17 19.66
C ASN A 117 13.72 -1.51 20.13
N TYR A 118 14.16 -0.49 19.40
CA TYR A 118 15.31 0.34 19.73
C TYR A 118 15.12 1.77 19.19
N THR A 119 15.56 2.77 19.95
CA THR A 119 15.48 4.18 19.56
C THR A 119 16.85 4.69 19.09
N LEU A 120 16.97 4.95 17.79
CA LEU A 120 18.10 5.70 17.25
C LEU A 120 18.01 7.16 17.71
N GLN A 121 19.12 7.78 18.08
CA GLN A 121 19.20 9.15 18.58
C GLN A 121 20.31 9.92 17.85
N ASN A 122 20.38 11.24 18.06
CA ASN A 122 21.38 12.14 17.46
C ASN A 122 21.37 12.16 15.92
N LEU A 123 20.20 11.91 15.32
CA LEU A 123 20.02 11.98 13.88
C LEU A 123 19.97 13.44 13.41
N GLN A 124 20.38 13.67 12.17
CA GLN A 124 20.22 14.96 11.51
C GLN A 124 18.76 15.17 11.13
N CYS A 125 18.24 16.38 11.33
CA CYS A 125 16.88 16.75 11.00
C CYS A 125 16.65 16.93 9.49
N GLY A 126 15.44 16.62 9.02
CA GLY A 126 15.01 16.73 7.63
C GLY A 126 15.70 15.77 6.66
N LYS A 127 16.45 14.77 7.16
CA LYS A 127 17.27 13.88 6.34
C LYS A 127 16.61 12.52 6.16
N LEU A 128 16.69 12.00 4.92
CA LEU A 128 16.31 10.64 4.60
C LEU A 128 17.44 9.71 5.04
N TYR A 129 17.11 8.77 5.91
CA TYR A 129 17.98 7.69 6.35
C TYR A 129 17.50 6.38 5.74
N GLN A 130 18.46 5.55 5.34
CA GLN A 130 18.25 4.14 5.07
C GLN A 130 18.63 3.35 6.32
N TYR A 131 17.92 2.25 6.59
CA TYR A 131 18.27 1.33 7.65
C TYR A 131 17.95 -0.11 7.26
N ARG A 132 18.61 -1.05 7.92
CA ARG A 132 18.31 -2.48 7.85
C ARG A 132 18.63 -3.13 9.19
N LEU A 133 17.91 -4.21 9.48
CA LEU A 133 18.16 -5.01 10.67
C LEU A 133 19.14 -6.12 10.34
N ALA A 134 20.23 -6.21 11.10
CA ALA A 134 21.11 -7.37 11.06
C ALA A 134 20.84 -8.25 12.28
N THR A 135 20.53 -9.52 12.04
CA THR A 135 20.28 -10.52 13.08
C THR A 135 21.38 -11.57 13.07
N TYR A 136 21.73 -12.05 14.26
CA TYR A 136 22.68 -13.13 14.48
C TYR A 136 21.94 -14.23 15.20
N ASP A 137 21.96 -15.42 14.61
CA ASP A 137 21.42 -16.59 15.26
C ASP A 137 22.38 -17.13 16.33
N VAL A 138 21.97 -18.23 16.96
CA VAL A 138 22.75 -18.97 17.96
C VAL A 138 24.05 -19.58 17.42
N ALA A 139 24.20 -19.68 16.10
CA ALA A 139 25.41 -20.11 15.41
C ALA A 139 26.27 -18.93 14.89
N GLU A 140 25.93 -17.69 15.29
CA GLU A 140 26.52 -16.44 14.80
C GLU A 140 26.36 -16.21 13.28
N ALA A 141 25.45 -16.93 12.63
CA ALA A 141 25.14 -16.68 11.23
C ALA A 141 24.40 -15.35 11.11
N ARG A 142 24.97 -14.44 10.31
CA ARG A 142 24.44 -13.10 10.10
C ARG A 142 23.41 -13.11 8.98
N ASN A 143 22.20 -12.65 9.29
CA ASN A 143 21.13 -12.40 8.33
C ASN A 143 20.76 -10.92 8.33
N VAL A 144 20.27 -10.42 7.20
CA VAL A 144 19.94 -9.00 7.05
C VAL A 144 18.56 -8.85 6.42
N SER A 145 17.77 -7.91 6.94
CA SER A 145 16.52 -7.52 6.30
C SER A 145 16.75 -6.83 4.96
N GLU A 146 15.66 -6.60 4.23
CA GLU A 146 15.64 -5.61 3.16
C GLU A 146 16.01 -4.22 3.68
N THR A 147 16.40 -3.35 2.74
CA THR A 147 16.65 -1.93 3.03
C THR A 147 15.33 -1.20 3.21
N HIS A 148 15.19 -0.51 4.33
CA HIS A 148 14.08 0.37 4.62
C HIS A 148 14.55 1.82 4.71
N GLN A 149 13.62 2.77 4.66
CA GLN A 149 13.92 4.19 4.75
C GLN A 149 12.98 4.89 5.73
N PHE A 150 13.49 5.93 6.39
CA PHE A 150 12.69 6.90 7.13
C PHE A 150 13.32 8.29 6.96
N GLN A 151 12.52 9.35 6.99
CA GLN A 151 13.04 10.71 6.96
C GLN A 151 12.78 11.37 8.30
N THR A 152 13.80 11.94 8.95
CA THR A 152 13.61 12.70 10.19
C THR A 152 12.79 13.95 9.95
N LEU A 153 12.13 14.45 11.00
CA LEU A 153 11.37 15.70 10.89
C LEU A 153 12.29 16.88 10.54
N ALA A 154 11.77 17.86 9.82
CA ALA A 154 12.49 19.08 9.45
C ALA A 154 13.11 19.78 10.67
N CYS A 155 14.26 20.44 10.47
CA CYS A 155 15.02 21.11 11.54
C CYS A 155 14.20 22.18 12.26
N GLN A 156 13.37 22.87 11.50
CA GLN A 156 12.31 23.73 11.96
C GLN A 156 11.07 23.37 11.15
N LEU A 157 10.02 22.91 11.83
CA LEU A 157 8.67 23.17 11.33
C LEU A 157 8.32 24.55 11.87
N ASN A 158 8.22 25.56 11.00
CA ASN A 158 7.49 26.76 11.37
C ASN A 158 6.04 26.32 11.59
N ILE A 159 5.71 26.09 12.86
CA ILE A 159 4.37 25.68 13.26
C ILE A 159 3.46 26.85 12.92
N LEU A 160 2.43 26.57 12.14
CA LEU A 160 1.43 27.53 11.65
C LEU A 160 0.75 28.35 12.76
N ALA A 161 0.86 27.93 14.02
CA ALA A 161 0.11 28.51 15.14
C ALA A 161 0.56 29.94 15.51
N ASP A 162 1.85 30.27 15.37
CA ASP A 162 2.41 31.57 15.80
C ASP A 162 3.18 32.33 14.70
N ALA A 163 3.31 31.74 13.51
CA ALA A 163 3.99 32.38 12.39
C ALA A 163 3.08 33.44 11.72
N LYS A 164 3.61 34.66 11.54
CA LYS A 164 2.97 35.67 10.69
C LYS A 164 3.32 35.37 9.23
N PHE A 165 2.30 35.33 8.38
CA PHE A 165 2.45 35.19 6.92
C PHE A 165 2.10 36.50 6.23
N ASP A 166 2.68 36.76 5.06
CA ASP A 166 2.36 37.96 4.28
C ASP A 166 0.95 37.90 3.72
N LEU A 167 0.49 36.69 3.39
CA LEU A 167 -0.83 36.42 2.82
C LEU A 167 -1.55 35.33 3.60
N GLU A 168 -2.84 35.54 3.90
CA GLU A 168 -3.69 34.52 4.54
C GLU A 168 -5.05 34.40 3.86
N THR A 169 -5.44 33.18 3.49
CA THR A 169 -6.75 32.88 2.87
C THR A 169 -7.43 31.67 3.53
N GLN A 170 -8.73 31.46 3.26
CA GLN A 170 -9.53 30.38 3.86
C GLN A 170 -10.33 29.55 2.83
N ASP A 171 -10.03 29.71 1.54
CA ASP A 171 -10.69 29.00 0.44
C ASP A 171 -9.84 27.86 -0.15
N GLY A 172 -8.59 27.73 0.31
CA GLY A 172 -7.60 26.78 -0.18
C GLY A 172 -6.77 27.32 -1.36
N ILE A 173 -6.84 28.62 -1.66
CA ILE A 173 -6.13 29.24 -2.80
C ILE A 173 -5.14 30.28 -2.29
N LEU A 174 -3.92 30.27 -2.84
CA LEU A 174 -2.85 31.23 -2.53
C LEU A 174 -2.15 31.64 -3.81
N GLU A 175 -2.09 32.94 -4.10
CA GLU A 175 -1.20 33.49 -5.13
C GLU A 175 0.04 34.04 -4.43
N LEU A 176 1.21 33.49 -4.77
CA LEU A 176 2.48 33.76 -4.08
C LEU A 176 3.58 34.05 -5.09
N THR A 177 4.39 35.07 -4.82
CA THR A 177 5.71 35.22 -5.45
C THR A 177 6.74 34.34 -4.74
N ASN A 178 7.95 34.25 -5.28
CA ASN A 178 9.07 33.56 -4.61
C ASN A 178 9.47 34.23 -3.29
N GLU A 179 9.26 35.54 -3.15
CA GLU A 179 9.69 36.32 -1.97
C GLU A 179 8.61 36.44 -0.89
N THR A 180 7.39 35.96 -1.15
CA THR A 180 6.27 36.08 -0.20
C THR A 180 6.01 34.77 0.52
N SER A 181 5.66 34.89 1.80
CA SER A 181 5.10 33.80 2.61
C SER A 181 3.58 33.82 2.56
N GLY A 182 2.95 32.66 2.71
CA GLY A 182 1.50 32.59 2.73
C GLY A 182 0.93 31.40 3.47
N ARG A 183 -0.31 31.55 3.93
CA ARG A 183 -1.09 30.51 4.58
C ARG A 183 -2.48 30.41 3.97
N THR A 184 -2.94 29.19 3.75
CA THR A 184 -4.34 28.95 3.36
C THR A 184 -4.93 27.80 4.12
N ILE A 185 -6.25 27.85 4.31
CA ILE A 185 -7.03 26.78 4.92
C ILE A 185 -8.03 26.29 3.88
N LYS A 186 -8.12 24.97 3.72
CA LYS A 186 -9.20 24.30 2.99
C LYS A 186 -10.00 23.44 3.95
N ARG A 187 -11.27 23.78 4.13
CA ARG A 187 -12.25 22.91 4.79
C ARG A 187 -12.88 21.97 3.76
N PHE A 188 -12.86 20.68 4.05
CA PHE A 188 -13.47 19.66 3.20
C PHE A 188 -14.84 19.24 3.72
N ASP A 189 -14.96 19.05 5.03
CA ASP A 189 -16.25 18.86 5.71
C ASP A 189 -16.21 19.47 7.14
N TYR A 190 -17.23 19.21 7.96
CA TYR A 190 -17.28 19.68 9.35
C TYR A 190 -16.24 19.04 10.28
N ASN A 191 -15.69 17.90 9.90
CA ASN A 191 -14.82 17.05 10.70
C ASN A 191 -13.36 17.11 10.27
N TYR A 192 -13.02 17.70 9.12
CA TYR A 192 -11.61 17.86 8.72
C TYR A 192 -11.31 19.02 7.78
N GLN A 193 -10.13 19.58 7.97
CA GLN A 193 -9.57 20.65 7.17
C GLN A 193 -8.05 20.50 7.04
N ALA A 194 -7.50 21.01 5.95
CA ALA A 194 -6.06 21.14 5.75
C ALA A 194 -5.66 22.62 5.81
N THR A 195 -4.58 22.91 6.52
CA THR A 195 -3.90 24.20 6.51
C THR A 195 -2.54 24.01 5.87
N ILE A 196 -2.18 24.85 4.89
CA ILE A 196 -0.83 24.88 4.32
C ILE A 196 -0.19 26.22 4.62
N GLY A 197 1.05 26.17 5.09
CA GLY A 197 1.93 27.33 5.26
C GLY A 197 3.13 27.21 4.34
N ILE A 198 3.28 28.19 3.45
CA ILE A 198 4.40 28.34 2.53
C ILE A 198 5.32 29.43 3.09
N PRO A 199 6.57 29.11 3.48
CA PRO A 199 7.51 30.15 3.87
C PRO A 199 8.05 30.93 2.67
N GLU A 200 8.64 32.10 2.91
CA GLU A 200 9.38 32.85 1.88
C GLU A 200 10.41 31.95 1.20
N ASN A 201 10.66 32.16 -0.09
CA ASN A 201 11.60 31.42 -0.93
C ASN A 201 11.25 29.93 -1.14
N ALA A 202 10.14 29.42 -0.60
CA ALA A 202 9.70 28.05 -0.85
C ALA A 202 9.08 27.89 -2.24
N MET A 203 8.27 28.86 -2.68
CA MET A 203 7.66 28.82 -4.00
C MET A 203 8.72 29.15 -5.07
N PRO A 204 8.94 28.29 -6.09
CA PRO A 204 10.00 28.52 -7.08
C PRO A 204 9.79 29.72 -8.00
N ALA A 205 8.54 30.14 -8.19
CA ALA A 205 8.14 31.19 -9.12
C ALA A 205 6.82 31.83 -8.65
N HIS A 206 6.40 32.89 -9.35
CA HIS A 206 5.06 33.46 -9.13
C HIS A 206 3.98 32.45 -9.57
N ALA A 207 3.19 31.97 -8.61
CA ALA A 207 2.29 30.84 -8.82
C ALA A 207 1.02 30.91 -7.97
N ILE A 208 -0.01 30.22 -8.45
CA ILE A 208 -1.25 29.98 -7.71
C ILE A 208 -1.22 28.55 -7.18
N LEU A 209 -1.19 28.41 -5.87
CA LEU A 209 -1.40 27.17 -5.15
C LEU A 209 -2.90 26.94 -4.91
N ASN A 210 -3.33 25.70 -5.06
CA ASN A 210 -4.70 25.26 -4.84
C ASN A 210 -4.73 23.94 -4.06
N ILE A 211 -5.54 23.92 -3.01
CA ILE A 211 -5.87 22.74 -2.21
C ILE A 211 -7.30 22.32 -2.51
N ARG A 212 -7.47 21.08 -2.94
CA ARG A 212 -8.78 20.52 -3.27
C ARG A 212 -8.87 19.05 -2.95
N GLU A 213 -10.08 18.54 -2.93
CA GLU A 213 -10.32 17.11 -2.90
C GLU A 213 -9.94 16.54 -4.27
N ALA A 214 -9.26 15.40 -4.29
CA ALA A 214 -8.93 14.72 -5.53
C ALA A 214 -10.20 14.36 -6.29
N LYS A 215 -10.14 14.29 -7.62
CA LYS A 215 -11.31 13.89 -8.41
C LYS A 215 -11.65 12.42 -8.15
N ASN A 216 -10.62 11.58 -8.16
CA ASN A 216 -10.70 10.13 -8.03
C ASN A 216 -10.07 9.67 -6.71
N GLU A 217 -10.41 8.47 -6.25
CA GLU A 217 -9.74 7.83 -5.10
C GLU A 217 -8.31 7.33 -5.43
N THR A 218 -7.91 7.44 -6.70
CA THR A 218 -6.76 6.76 -7.28
C THR A 218 -5.44 7.09 -6.60
N PRO A 219 -4.52 6.12 -6.53
CA PRO A 219 -4.72 4.67 -6.71
C PRO A 219 -4.25 3.92 -5.48
N VAL A 220 -4.99 2.85 -5.20
CA VAL A 220 -4.85 2.02 -4.00
C VAL A 220 -5.27 2.78 -2.74
N SER A 221 -6.53 2.62 -2.34
CA SER A 221 -6.86 2.83 -0.95
C SER A 221 -6.00 1.87 -0.11
N PRO A 222 -5.28 2.36 0.91
CA PRO A 222 -4.66 1.53 1.94
C PRO A 222 -5.53 0.31 2.28
N SER A 223 -4.90 -0.85 2.29
CA SER A 223 -5.55 -2.15 2.25
C SER A 223 -5.45 -2.87 3.58
N ILE A 224 -6.27 -3.91 3.74
CA ILE A 224 -6.10 -4.93 4.81
C ILE A 224 -4.65 -5.42 4.87
N SER A 225 -4.02 -5.63 3.71
CA SER A 225 -2.67 -6.21 3.63
C SER A 225 -1.59 -5.32 4.24
N THR A 226 -1.80 -4.01 4.37
CA THR A 226 -0.87 -3.10 5.05
C THR A 226 -1.34 -2.73 6.47
N GLY A 227 -2.53 -3.16 6.88
CA GLY A 227 -3.15 -2.78 8.16
C GLY A 227 -3.41 -1.29 8.30
N GLN A 228 -3.31 -0.53 7.22
CA GLN A 228 -3.49 0.92 7.17
C GLN A 228 -4.72 1.23 6.37
N PHE A 229 -5.49 2.19 6.85
CA PHE A 229 -6.78 2.55 6.29
C PHE A 229 -6.86 4.05 6.14
N SER A 230 -7.54 4.50 5.08
CA SER A 230 -7.80 5.91 4.85
C SER A 230 -8.78 6.43 5.90
N LEU A 231 -8.48 7.59 6.47
CA LEU A 231 -9.45 8.26 7.35
C LEU A 231 -10.58 8.95 6.55
N TYR A 232 -10.28 9.36 5.32
CA TYR A 232 -11.19 10.03 4.39
C TYR A 232 -11.13 9.37 3.02
N GLN A 233 -12.25 9.44 2.30
CA GLN A 233 -12.43 8.74 1.02
C GLN A 233 -11.46 9.23 -0.05
N LYS A 234 -11.47 10.53 -0.32
CA LYS A 234 -10.65 11.11 -1.38
C LYS A 234 -9.37 11.72 -0.79
N PRO A 235 -8.24 11.62 -1.51
CA PRO A 235 -7.03 12.34 -1.15
C PRO A 235 -7.21 13.86 -1.17
N ILE A 236 -6.29 14.54 -0.50
CA ILE A 236 -6.07 15.97 -0.59
C ILE A 236 -5.08 16.21 -1.74
N THR A 237 -5.53 16.84 -2.82
CA THR A 237 -4.65 17.28 -3.91
C THR A 237 -4.12 18.67 -3.61
N ILE A 238 -2.80 18.81 -3.66
CA ILE A 238 -2.10 20.09 -3.62
C ILE A 238 -1.45 20.31 -4.98
N SER A 239 -1.84 21.36 -5.67
CA SER A 239 -1.29 21.73 -6.97
C SER A 239 -0.85 23.18 -6.97
N ALA A 240 0.20 23.50 -7.72
CA ALA A 240 0.58 24.88 -7.97
C ALA A 240 0.87 25.07 -9.46
N VAL A 241 0.44 26.20 -10.01
CA VAL A 241 0.60 26.54 -11.42
C VAL A 241 1.21 27.94 -11.51
N GLU A 242 2.27 28.07 -12.30
CA GLU A 242 2.89 29.37 -12.56
C GLU A 242 1.91 30.31 -13.28
N THR A 243 1.81 31.56 -12.81
CA THR A 243 0.81 32.51 -13.33
C THR A 243 1.09 32.95 -14.76
N ILE A 244 2.35 32.99 -15.17
CA ILE A 244 2.78 33.47 -16.50
C ILE A 244 2.83 32.33 -17.51
N SER A 245 3.51 31.24 -17.16
CA SER A 245 3.77 30.13 -18.09
C SER A 245 2.65 29.08 -18.11
N ASN A 246 1.78 29.09 -17.09
CA ASN A 246 0.78 28.07 -16.83
C ASN A 246 1.37 26.65 -16.67
N ASN A 247 2.68 26.57 -16.33
CA ASN A 247 3.34 25.31 -16.05
C ASN A 247 3.02 24.81 -14.64
N ASN A 248 2.85 23.50 -14.50
CA ASN A 248 2.68 22.87 -13.20
C ASN A 248 4.00 22.87 -12.43
N ILE A 249 3.96 23.36 -11.20
CA ILE A 249 5.05 23.23 -10.24
C ILE A 249 4.95 21.84 -9.62
N LYS A 250 6.04 21.07 -9.68
CA LYS A 250 6.11 19.71 -9.12
C LYS A 250 6.65 19.67 -7.69
N ALA A 251 7.50 20.63 -7.32
CA ALA A 251 8.13 20.68 -6.01
C ALA A 251 8.45 22.11 -5.58
N LEU A 252 8.52 22.31 -4.26
CA LEU A 252 8.96 23.53 -3.59
C LEU A 252 10.48 23.53 -3.38
N ASN A 253 11.08 24.72 -3.36
CA ASN A 253 12.49 24.92 -3.06
C ASN A 253 12.80 24.67 -1.57
N LEU A 254 11.84 24.98 -0.69
CA LEU A 254 11.92 24.77 0.75
C LEU A 254 10.67 24.02 1.23
N PRO A 255 10.75 23.22 2.30
CA PRO A 255 9.58 22.55 2.85
C PRO A 255 8.50 23.53 3.30
N ALA A 256 7.26 23.28 2.87
CA ALA A 256 6.06 23.87 3.43
C ALA A 256 5.54 23.04 4.61
N THR A 257 4.75 23.67 5.47
CA THR A 257 4.03 22.98 6.55
C THR A 257 2.63 22.61 6.06
N ILE A 258 2.22 21.36 6.26
CA ILE A 258 0.82 20.94 6.18
C ILE A 258 0.34 20.55 7.58
N GLU A 259 -0.82 21.06 7.97
CA GLU A 259 -1.56 20.64 9.16
C GLU A 259 -2.92 20.08 8.74
N ILE A 260 -3.25 18.89 9.20
CA ILE A 260 -4.60 18.33 9.00
C ILE A 260 -5.26 18.22 10.35
N SER A 261 -6.32 19.00 10.57
CA SER A 261 -7.16 18.90 11.76
C SER A 261 -8.28 17.90 11.50
N TYR A 262 -8.58 17.05 12.48
CA TYR A 262 -9.61 16.02 12.42
C TYR A 262 -10.48 16.00 13.69
N ALA A 263 -11.76 15.68 13.54
CA ALA A 263 -12.64 15.47 14.69
C ALA A 263 -12.26 14.18 15.43
N LYS A 264 -12.12 14.25 16.76
CA LYS A 264 -11.79 13.08 17.60
C LYS A 264 -12.77 11.91 17.46
N THR A 265 -14.02 12.19 17.11
CA THR A 265 -15.04 11.16 16.81
C THR A 265 -14.63 10.25 15.65
N ARG A 266 -13.81 10.73 14.71
CA ARG A 266 -13.25 9.91 13.62
C ARG A 266 -12.19 8.93 14.10
N MET A 267 -11.59 9.15 15.27
CA MET A 267 -10.55 8.28 15.82
C MET A 267 -11.10 7.09 16.63
N ASN A 268 -12.42 6.98 16.79
CA ASN A 268 -13.01 5.97 17.67
C ASN A 268 -12.64 4.52 17.33
N ASN A 269 -12.31 4.20 16.06
CA ASN A 269 -11.81 2.87 15.67
C ASN A 269 -10.37 2.89 15.12
N PHE A 270 -9.66 4.01 15.26
CA PHE A 270 -8.31 4.15 14.78
C PHE A 270 -7.34 4.30 15.96
N ALA A 271 -6.18 3.68 15.85
CA ALA A 271 -5.12 3.93 16.80
C ALA A 271 -4.56 5.33 16.52
N GLU A 272 -4.89 6.33 17.34
CA GLU A 272 -4.51 7.72 17.04
C GLU A 272 -3.00 7.93 16.88
N GLN A 273 -2.21 7.17 17.63
CA GLN A 273 -0.75 7.19 17.54
C GLN A 273 -0.20 6.62 16.21
N SER A 274 -1.03 5.93 15.43
CA SER A 274 -0.67 5.40 14.10
C SER A 274 -0.90 6.40 12.97
N LEU A 275 -1.51 7.56 13.26
CA LEU A 275 -1.81 8.56 12.24
C LEU A 275 -0.55 9.00 11.52
N LYS A 276 -0.63 8.98 10.20
CA LYS A 276 0.43 9.47 9.34
C LYS A 276 -0.12 10.06 8.06
N LEU A 277 0.55 11.08 7.57
CA LEU A 277 0.37 11.56 6.21
C LEU A 277 1.13 10.63 5.25
N ALA A 278 0.55 10.39 4.09
CA ALA A 278 1.22 9.70 2.99
C ALA A 278 1.09 10.51 1.70
N TYR A 279 2.12 10.46 0.86
CA TYR A 279 2.16 11.05 -0.47
C TYR A 279 2.05 9.96 -1.53
N TYR A 280 1.25 10.18 -2.57
CA TYR A 280 1.14 9.22 -3.66
C TYR A 280 2.27 9.38 -4.68
N ASN A 281 3.12 8.35 -4.81
CA ASN A 281 4.13 8.26 -5.85
C ASN A 281 3.54 7.57 -7.10
N ALA A 282 3.29 8.36 -8.14
CA ALA A 282 2.71 7.90 -9.39
C ALA A 282 3.62 6.97 -10.20
N GLU A 283 4.94 7.07 -10.05
CA GLU A 283 5.90 6.22 -10.76
C GLU A 283 5.91 4.81 -10.17
N LEU A 284 5.77 4.70 -8.85
CA LEU A 284 5.75 3.42 -8.13
C LEU A 284 4.35 2.85 -7.91
N ASN A 285 3.31 3.60 -8.27
CA ASN A 285 1.93 3.28 -7.96
C ASN A 285 1.70 2.97 -6.47
N LYS A 286 2.29 3.78 -5.59
CA LYS A 286 2.33 3.50 -4.14
C LYS A 286 2.25 4.74 -3.27
N TRP A 287 1.60 4.61 -2.11
CA TRP A 287 1.63 5.59 -1.03
C TRP A 287 2.94 5.48 -0.23
N GLU A 288 3.68 6.58 -0.18
CA GLU A 288 4.90 6.74 0.60
C GLU A 288 4.59 7.51 1.89
N ALA A 289 5.07 7.00 3.02
CA ALA A 289 4.86 7.68 4.30
C ALA A 289 5.60 9.03 4.33
N VAL A 290 4.89 10.08 4.73
CA VAL A 290 5.47 11.39 5.00
C VAL A 290 5.74 11.50 6.50
N PRO A 291 6.94 11.95 6.92
CA PRO A 291 7.25 12.21 8.32
C PRO A 291 6.18 13.09 8.98
N THR A 292 5.49 12.52 9.97
CA THR A 292 4.29 13.13 10.57
C THR A 292 4.44 13.24 12.08
N ILE A 293 4.08 14.40 12.61
CA ILE A 293 3.87 14.66 14.03
C ILE A 293 2.38 14.54 14.31
N VAL A 294 2.00 13.75 15.31
CA VAL A 294 0.61 13.64 15.76
C VAL A 294 0.44 14.42 17.06
N ASP A 295 -0.54 15.33 17.08
CA ASP A 295 -0.98 16.06 18.27
C ASP A 295 -2.42 15.63 18.60
N GLY A 296 -2.55 14.46 19.22
CA GLY A 296 -3.87 13.88 19.55
C GLY A 296 -4.65 14.67 20.60
N GLN A 297 -3.98 15.53 21.38
CA GLN A 297 -4.67 16.44 22.29
C GLN A 297 -5.43 17.51 21.50
N ALA A 298 -4.77 18.13 20.52
CA ALA A 298 -5.37 19.13 19.63
C ALA A 298 -6.22 18.51 18.50
N GLY A 299 -6.10 17.21 18.22
CA GLY A 299 -6.83 16.54 17.14
C GLY A 299 -6.30 16.95 15.76
N LEU A 300 -4.98 17.00 15.60
CA LEU A 300 -4.35 17.36 14.34
C LEU A 300 -3.04 16.60 14.12
N ILE A 301 -2.64 16.51 12.86
CA ILE A 301 -1.29 16.10 12.47
C ILE A 301 -0.55 17.26 11.81
N ARG A 302 0.79 17.23 11.85
CA ARG A 302 1.66 18.16 11.15
C ARG A 302 2.74 17.42 10.39
N ALA A 303 3.01 17.85 9.16
CA ALA A 303 4.10 17.33 8.36
C ALA A 303 4.77 18.45 7.56
N ALA A 304 6.00 18.18 7.12
CA ALA A 304 6.69 19.01 6.15
C ALA A 304 6.54 18.38 4.76
N ILE A 305 6.16 19.18 3.77
CA ILE A 305 5.96 18.73 2.39
C ILE A 305 6.77 19.57 1.42
N THR A 306 7.30 18.93 0.38
CA THR A 306 7.99 19.61 -0.73
C THR A 306 7.37 19.28 -2.07
N LYS A 307 6.62 18.18 -2.20
CA LYS A 307 6.06 17.72 -3.47
C LYS A 307 4.64 18.22 -3.67
N MET A 308 4.28 18.54 -4.91
CA MET A 308 2.88 18.72 -5.31
C MET A 308 2.29 17.35 -5.71
N GLY A 309 0.99 17.18 -5.51
CA GLY A 309 0.28 15.93 -5.79
C GLY A 309 -0.71 15.56 -4.69
N ASP A 310 -1.00 14.26 -4.59
CA ASP A 310 -2.04 13.75 -3.71
C ASP A 310 -1.46 13.27 -2.37
N TYR A 311 -2.14 13.68 -1.30
CA TYR A 311 -1.82 13.34 0.07
C TYR A 311 -3.01 12.70 0.76
N ARG A 312 -2.76 11.74 1.64
CA ARG A 312 -3.82 11.03 2.36
C ARG A 312 -3.45 10.80 3.81
N LEU A 313 -4.44 10.92 4.70
CA LEU A 313 -4.30 10.61 6.11
C LEU A 313 -4.62 9.14 6.35
N LEU A 314 -3.63 8.41 6.86
CA LEU A 314 -3.68 6.97 7.10
C LEU A 314 -3.59 6.68 8.59
N ALA A 315 -4.31 5.66 9.04
CA ALA A 315 -4.17 5.11 10.38
C ALA A 315 -4.45 3.60 10.39
N SER A 316 -3.86 2.90 11.36
CA SER A 316 -4.24 1.54 11.69
C SER A 316 -5.51 1.53 12.54
N THR A 317 -6.25 0.44 12.46
CA THR A 317 -7.48 0.28 13.23
C THR A 317 -7.18 -0.33 14.60
N ASN A 318 -8.08 -0.13 15.55
CA ASN A 318 -8.07 -0.87 16.82
C ASN A 318 -8.72 -2.27 16.67
N GLY A 319 -9.08 -2.66 15.44
CA GLY A 319 -9.67 -3.96 15.10
C GLY A 319 -11.14 -4.14 15.50
N TRP A 320 -11.83 -3.10 15.99
CA TRP A 320 -13.19 -3.23 16.49
C TRP A 320 -14.23 -2.73 15.49
N VAL A 321 -15.05 -3.63 14.95
CA VAL A 321 -16.27 -3.25 14.23
C VAL A 321 -17.46 -3.43 15.18
N PRO A 322 -18.40 -2.46 15.24
CA PRO A 322 -19.58 -2.60 16.09
C PRO A 322 -20.36 -3.88 15.76
N GLU A 323 -20.79 -4.63 16.76
CA GLU A 323 -21.55 -5.89 16.59
C GLU A 323 -22.86 -5.68 15.81
N GLU A 324 -23.40 -4.46 15.82
CA GLU A 324 -24.60 -4.07 15.07
C GLU A 324 -24.36 -3.92 13.56
N ILE A 325 -23.10 -3.88 13.12
CA ILE A 325 -22.74 -3.80 11.70
C ILE A 325 -22.36 -5.19 11.20
N GLU A 326 -23.33 -5.84 10.58
CA GLU A 326 -23.12 -7.14 9.93
C GLU A 326 -22.24 -7.01 8.68
N ASN A 327 -21.33 -7.97 8.51
CA ASN A 327 -20.57 -8.17 7.29
C ASN A 327 -21.47 -8.70 6.15
N ASN A 328 -21.06 -8.47 4.89
CA ASN A 328 -21.80 -8.81 3.67
C ASN A 328 -23.17 -8.14 3.55
N LYS A 329 -23.27 -6.87 3.98
CA LYS A 329 -24.53 -6.12 4.00
C LYS A 329 -24.34 -4.66 3.61
N ALA A 330 -25.34 -4.10 2.93
CA ALA A 330 -25.35 -2.70 2.55
C ALA A 330 -26.06 -1.83 3.60
N TYR A 331 -25.51 -0.65 3.87
CA TYR A 331 -26.07 0.34 4.78
C TYR A 331 -26.02 1.74 4.16
N LYS A 332 -27.02 2.57 4.49
CA LYS A 332 -26.97 4.01 4.27
C LYS A 332 -26.32 4.67 5.47
N GLU A 333 -25.38 5.59 5.26
CA GLU A 333 -24.80 6.34 6.36
C GLU A 333 -25.78 7.41 6.87
N TYR A 334 -25.96 7.48 8.19
CA TYR A 334 -26.86 8.45 8.80
C TYR A 334 -26.41 9.88 8.51
N GLY A 335 -27.35 10.73 8.08
CA GLY A 335 -27.09 12.13 7.77
C GLY A 335 -26.45 12.38 6.40
N THR A 336 -26.19 11.33 5.60
CA THR A 336 -25.67 11.45 4.22
C THR A 336 -26.54 10.65 3.24
N ASN A 337 -26.27 10.78 1.95
CA ASN A 337 -26.83 9.91 0.91
C ASN A 337 -25.87 8.81 0.48
N GLN A 338 -24.73 8.67 1.16
CA GLN A 338 -23.74 7.66 0.83
C GLN A 338 -24.22 6.28 1.28
N VAL A 339 -24.01 5.31 0.40
CA VAL A 339 -24.30 3.92 0.65
C VAL A 339 -22.99 3.16 0.68
N TYR A 340 -22.87 2.26 1.64
CA TYR A 340 -21.69 1.44 1.84
C TYR A 340 -22.08 -0.03 1.88
N TYR A 341 -21.29 -0.88 1.23
CA TYR A 341 -21.33 -2.31 1.43
C TYR A 341 -20.22 -2.73 2.38
N ILE A 342 -20.57 -3.54 3.37
CA ILE A 342 -19.60 -4.08 4.33
C ILE A 342 -19.11 -5.42 3.82
N SER A 343 -17.82 -5.53 3.56
CA SER A 343 -17.13 -6.80 3.25
C SER A 343 -15.84 -6.84 4.04
N ASP A 344 -15.49 -8.02 4.56
CA ASP A 344 -14.33 -8.22 5.43
C ASP A 344 -14.20 -7.17 6.54
N ASN A 345 -15.33 -6.77 7.13
CA ASN A 345 -15.42 -5.75 8.18
C ASN A 345 -14.92 -4.35 7.74
N ILE A 346 -14.92 -4.08 6.44
CA ILE A 346 -14.57 -2.79 5.84
C ILE A 346 -15.78 -2.27 5.09
N LYS A 347 -15.98 -0.95 5.18
CA LYS A 347 -17.02 -0.29 4.39
C LYS A 347 -16.45 0.15 3.04
N HIS A 348 -17.13 -0.24 1.98
CA HIS A 348 -16.83 0.15 0.62
C HIS A 348 -17.97 1.02 0.11
N GLN A 349 -17.69 2.26 -0.28
CA GLN A 349 -18.72 3.10 -0.88
C GLN A 349 -19.22 2.44 -2.17
N VAL A 350 -20.51 2.56 -2.44
CA VAL A 350 -21.11 2.22 -3.73
C VAL A 350 -21.75 3.48 -4.32
N SER A 351 -21.46 3.78 -5.59
CA SER A 351 -22.08 4.91 -6.30
C SER A 351 -23.57 4.68 -6.54
N ALA A 352 -23.95 3.43 -6.84
CA ALA A 352 -25.33 3.01 -7.05
C ALA A 352 -25.59 1.59 -6.54
N LEU A 353 -26.83 1.27 -6.16
CA LEU A 353 -27.19 -0.10 -5.72
C LEU A 353 -27.00 -1.16 -6.82
N SER A 354 -27.09 -0.76 -8.09
CA SER A 354 -26.80 -1.62 -9.25
C SER A 354 -25.36 -2.10 -9.29
N VAL A 355 -24.41 -1.39 -8.64
CA VAL A 355 -23.06 -1.90 -8.44
C VAL A 355 -23.12 -3.24 -7.73
N LEU A 356 -23.84 -3.35 -6.62
CA LEU A 356 -23.95 -4.60 -5.86
C LEU A 356 -24.63 -5.70 -6.67
N HIS A 357 -25.65 -5.36 -7.46
CA HIS A 357 -26.27 -6.33 -8.38
C HIS A 357 -25.31 -6.84 -9.45
N SER A 358 -24.34 -6.02 -9.90
CA SER A 358 -23.29 -6.46 -10.83
C SER A 358 -22.39 -7.57 -10.25
N TRP A 359 -22.30 -7.64 -8.93
CA TRP A 359 -21.62 -8.70 -8.17
C TRP A 359 -22.56 -9.83 -7.74
N SER A 360 -23.80 -9.86 -8.24
CA SER A 360 -24.84 -10.79 -7.82
C SER A 360 -25.13 -10.76 -6.31
N LEU A 361 -24.82 -9.63 -5.65
CA LEU A 361 -25.06 -9.42 -4.23
C LEU A 361 -26.50 -8.96 -4.03
N LYS A 362 -27.20 -9.60 -3.08
CA LYS A 362 -28.58 -9.24 -2.76
C LYS A 362 -28.59 -8.00 -1.89
N VAL A 363 -29.13 -6.91 -2.42
CA VAL A 363 -29.40 -5.71 -1.62
C VAL A 363 -30.76 -5.92 -0.93
N GLY A 364 -30.73 -6.23 0.36
CA GLY A 364 -31.94 -6.24 1.19
C GLY A 364 -32.49 -4.82 1.42
N ASN A 365 -33.39 -4.67 2.38
CA ASN A 365 -33.82 -3.33 2.80
C ASN A 365 -32.62 -2.57 3.36
N LEU A 366 -32.31 -1.44 2.72
CA LEU A 366 -31.17 -0.61 3.09
C LEU A 366 -31.40 0.02 4.46
N GLN A 367 -30.64 -0.41 5.46
CA GLN A 367 -30.71 0.13 6.81
C GLN A 367 -29.85 1.39 6.93
N THR A 368 -30.37 2.41 7.60
CA THR A 368 -29.59 3.60 7.94
C THR A 368 -28.83 3.37 9.25
N SER A 369 -27.52 3.60 9.28
CA SER A 369 -26.70 3.45 10.48
C SER A 369 -25.86 4.69 10.77
N SER A 370 -25.87 5.12 12.04
CA SER A 370 -24.99 6.17 12.56
C SER A 370 -23.64 5.63 13.04
N LEU A 371 -23.39 4.32 12.94
CA LEU A 371 -22.16 3.69 13.40
C LEU A 371 -21.13 3.45 12.28
N LEU A 372 -21.47 3.72 11.02
CA LEU A 372 -20.57 3.48 9.88
C LEU A 372 -19.27 4.30 9.93
N TYR A 373 -19.22 5.41 10.67
CA TYR A 373 -17.97 6.15 10.88
C TYR A 373 -16.92 5.36 11.67
N ARG A 374 -17.33 4.28 12.36
CA ARG A 374 -16.46 3.37 13.10
C ARG A 374 -15.94 2.24 12.22
N VAL A 375 -16.49 2.02 11.04
CA VAL A 375 -16.04 0.95 10.15
C VAL A 375 -14.90 1.47 9.28
N PRO A 376 -13.76 0.75 9.18
CA PRO A 376 -12.64 1.16 8.34
C PRO A 376 -13.09 1.35 6.88
N LEU A 377 -12.59 2.40 6.24
CA LEU A 377 -12.94 2.74 4.86
C LEU A 377 -12.01 2.02 3.88
N GLY A 378 -12.59 1.27 2.96
CA GLY A 378 -11.90 0.60 1.86
C GLY A 378 -11.99 1.38 0.56
N ALA A 379 -11.45 0.80 -0.51
CA ALA A 379 -11.67 1.28 -1.86
C ALA A 379 -13.16 1.24 -2.21
N GLU A 380 -13.63 2.21 -3.00
CA GLU A 380 -14.98 2.16 -3.55
C GLU A 380 -15.23 0.84 -4.29
N GLN A 381 -16.40 0.24 -4.04
CA GLN A 381 -16.85 -0.90 -4.80
C GLN A 381 -17.33 -0.40 -6.17
N LYS A 382 -16.63 -0.81 -7.22
CA LYS A 382 -16.97 -0.49 -8.62
C LYS A 382 -17.81 -1.60 -9.25
N TYR A 383 -18.44 -1.31 -10.38
CA TYR A 383 -19.10 -2.29 -11.25
C TYR A 383 -18.09 -3.38 -11.59
N ARG A 384 -18.56 -4.62 -11.55
CA ARG A 384 -17.75 -5.77 -11.94
C ARG A 384 -17.37 -5.69 -13.42
N ASP A 385 -16.15 -6.04 -13.78
CA ASP A 385 -15.80 -6.26 -15.18
C ASP A 385 -16.74 -7.30 -15.82
N GLY A 386 -17.10 -7.08 -17.08
CA GLY A 386 -18.18 -7.80 -17.76
C GLY A 386 -19.57 -7.17 -17.57
N SER A 387 -19.69 -6.07 -16.82
CA SER A 387 -20.97 -5.38 -16.63
C SER A 387 -21.35 -4.53 -17.83
N LEU A 388 -22.63 -4.55 -18.16
CA LEU A 388 -23.25 -3.58 -19.06
C LEU A 388 -23.91 -2.49 -18.24
N VAL A 389 -23.66 -1.24 -18.60
CA VAL A 389 -24.34 -0.07 -18.02
C VAL A 389 -24.94 0.78 -19.14
N ARG A 390 -26.10 1.38 -18.87
CA ARG A 390 -26.81 2.24 -19.82
C ARG A 390 -26.98 3.63 -19.23
N VAL A 391 -26.42 4.62 -19.90
CA VAL A 391 -26.60 6.04 -19.59
C VAL A 391 -27.69 6.60 -20.50
N GLY A 392 -28.71 7.23 -19.91
CA GLY A 392 -29.84 7.76 -20.66
C GLY A 392 -30.63 6.67 -21.41
N ALA A 393 -31.13 7.01 -22.60
CA ALA A 393 -32.02 6.13 -23.35
C ALA A 393 -31.31 5.04 -24.18
N ALA A 394 -30.10 5.31 -24.70
CA ALA A 394 -29.48 4.46 -25.72
C ALA A 394 -27.95 4.41 -25.73
N THR A 395 -27.28 4.98 -24.71
CA THR A 395 -25.81 4.94 -24.64
C THR A 395 -25.38 3.79 -23.74
N TYR A 396 -24.72 2.79 -24.32
CA TYR A 396 -24.27 1.60 -23.62
C TYR A 396 -22.76 1.62 -23.43
N TYR A 397 -22.33 1.24 -22.23
CA TYR A 397 -20.93 0.97 -21.94
C TYR A 397 -20.76 -0.45 -21.42
N PHE A 398 -19.65 -1.06 -21.81
CA PHE A 398 -19.15 -2.30 -21.23
C PHE A 398 -18.01 -1.98 -20.26
N ILE A 399 -18.06 -2.52 -19.05
CA ILE A 399 -17.03 -2.33 -18.03
C ILE A 399 -15.97 -3.42 -18.21
N GLU A 400 -14.73 -3.02 -18.40
CA GLU A 400 -13.59 -3.89 -18.66
C GLU A 400 -12.32 -3.23 -18.13
N ASP A 401 -11.46 -4.00 -17.45
CA ASP A 401 -10.20 -3.54 -16.86
C ASP A 401 -10.33 -2.29 -15.98
N GLY A 402 -11.45 -2.19 -15.25
CA GLY A 402 -11.77 -1.02 -14.41
C GLY A 402 -12.11 0.27 -15.17
N GLY A 403 -12.17 0.22 -16.51
CA GLY A 403 -12.60 1.32 -17.38
C GLY A 403 -13.97 1.07 -18.02
N LYS A 404 -14.42 2.00 -18.86
CA LYS A 404 -15.65 1.89 -19.63
C LYS A 404 -15.39 1.98 -21.12
N ARG A 405 -15.93 1.03 -21.89
CA ARG A 405 -15.88 0.99 -23.36
C ARG A 405 -17.23 1.36 -23.92
N LEU A 406 -17.28 2.43 -24.72
CA LEU A 406 -18.50 2.80 -25.44
C LEU A 406 -18.85 1.72 -26.46
N ILE A 407 -20.08 1.23 -26.45
CA ILE A 407 -20.60 0.39 -27.52
C ILE A 407 -21.18 1.32 -28.59
N MET A 408 -20.58 1.32 -29.78
CA MET A 408 -20.74 2.38 -30.79
C MET A 408 -22.19 2.67 -31.15
N ASN A 409 -23.01 1.62 -31.26
CA ASN A 409 -24.43 1.74 -31.58
C ASN A 409 -25.21 0.48 -31.16
N LYS A 410 -26.53 0.53 -31.31
CA LYS A 410 -27.44 -0.56 -30.96
C LYS A 410 -27.22 -1.84 -31.80
N GLU A 411 -26.83 -1.72 -33.06
CA GLU A 411 -26.54 -2.86 -33.93
C GLU A 411 -25.32 -3.66 -33.43
N VAL A 412 -24.24 -2.97 -33.03
CA VAL A 412 -23.08 -3.62 -32.40
C VAL A 412 -23.48 -4.27 -31.08
N PHE A 413 -24.26 -3.59 -30.25
CA PHE A 413 -24.77 -4.13 -28.98
C PHE A 413 -25.54 -5.46 -29.18
N GLU A 414 -26.47 -5.49 -30.14
CA GLU A 414 -27.27 -6.69 -30.44
C GLU A 414 -26.43 -7.80 -31.05
N THR A 415 -25.51 -7.47 -31.97
CA THR A 415 -24.64 -8.47 -32.62
C THR A 415 -23.64 -9.10 -31.64
N LEU A 416 -23.24 -8.37 -30.60
CA LEU A 416 -22.48 -8.93 -29.48
C LEU A 416 -23.28 -9.99 -28.70
N GLY A 417 -24.61 -10.01 -28.85
CA GLY A 417 -25.53 -10.91 -28.15
C GLY A 417 -26.06 -10.33 -26.85
N PHE A 418 -25.90 -9.03 -26.63
CA PHE A 418 -26.42 -8.34 -25.46
C PHE A 418 -27.89 -7.96 -25.63
N VAL A 419 -28.61 -7.93 -24.52
CA VAL A 419 -30.03 -7.50 -24.45
C VAL A 419 -30.18 -6.37 -23.45
N ASP A 420 -31.17 -5.49 -23.64
CA ASP A 420 -31.34 -4.26 -22.86
C ASP A 420 -31.49 -4.53 -21.36
N GLU A 421 -32.13 -5.63 -20.99
CA GLU A 421 -32.38 -6.06 -19.60
C GLU A 421 -31.08 -6.39 -18.84
N TRP A 422 -29.98 -6.64 -19.56
CA TRP A 422 -28.68 -6.88 -18.93
C TRP A 422 -27.98 -5.60 -18.52
N ALA A 423 -28.33 -4.46 -19.12
CA ALA A 423 -27.68 -3.19 -18.86
C ALA A 423 -28.28 -2.51 -17.63
N TYR A 424 -27.44 -2.21 -16.64
CA TYR A 424 -27.87 -1.44 -15.47
C TYR A 424 -28.12 0.02 -15.87
N PRO A 425 -29.32 0.59 -15.65
CA PRO A 425 -29.55 2.00 -15.88
C PRO A 425 -28.79 2.82 -14.84
N VAL A 426 -28.00 3.78 -15.30
CA VAL A 426 -27.14 4.63 -14.45
C VAL A 426 -27.22 6.08 -14.87
N MET A 427 -26.89 6.99 -13.95
CA MET A 427 -26.71 8.40 -14.25
C MET A 427 -25.26 8.66 -14.74
N PRO A 428 -24.99 9.74 -15.50
CA PRO A 428 -23.65 10.06 -15.96
C PRO A 428 -22.60 10.13 -14.83
N GLU A 429 -22.99 10.65 -13.66
CA GLU A 429 -22.16 10.74 -12.46
C GLU A 429 -21.74 9.39 -11.88
N ASP A 430 -22.50 8.31 -12.10
CA ASP A 430 -22.16 6.98 -11.57
C ASP A 430 -20.97 6.35 -12.30
N VAL A 431 -20.68 6.82 -13.52
CA VAL A 431 -19.67 6.27 -14.43
C VAL A 431 -18.62 7.30 -14.87
N VAL A 432 -18.68 8.52 -14.33
CA VAL A 432 -17.75 9.61 -14.68
C VAL A 432 -16.31 9.30 -14.27
N ASP A 433 -16.14 8.58 -13.15
CA ASP A 433 -14.82 8.22 -12.61
C ASP A 433 -14.19 6.98 -13.28
N TYR A 434 -14.90 6.32 -14.21
CA TYR A 434 -14.33 5.24 -15.02
C TYR A 434 -13.55 5.83 -16.19
N PRO A 435 -12.26 5.47 -16.37
CA PRO A 435 -11.50 5.86 -17.55
C PRO A 435 -12.20 5.42 -18.83
N ASP A 436 -12.19 6.29 -19.85
CA ASP A 436 -12.68 5.91 -21.18
C ASP A 436 -11.64 5.02 -21.88
N LEU A 437 -12.09 3.85 -22.30
CA LEU A 437 -11.31 2.89 -23.07
C LEU A 437 -11.75 2.88 -24.53
N SER A 438 -10.99 2.21 -25.39
CA SER A 438 -11.30 2.10 -26.82
C SER A 438 -12.72 1.58 -27.05
N ALA A 439 -13.50 2.32 -27.85
CA ALA A 439 -14.87 1.95 -28.17
C ALA A 439 -14.94 0.59 -28.86
N ILE A 440 -16.05 -0.10 -28.64
CA ILE A 440 -16.40 -1.36 -29.29
C ILE A 440 -17.20 -1.00 -30.55
N ILE A 441 -16.55 -1.16 -31.70
CA ILE A 441 -17.08 -0.73 -33.01
C ILE A 441 -17.59 -1.91 -33.85
N ASP A 442 -17.24 -3.14 -33.49
CA ASP A 442 -17.68 -4.37 -34.14
C ASP A 442 -17.83 -5.52 -33.14
N SER A 443 -18.17 -6.70 -33.63
CA SER A 443 -18.41 -7.92 -32.86
C SER A 443 -17.56 -9.10 -33.35
N THR A 444 -16.43 -8.81 -34.01
CA THR A 444 -15.56 -9.83 -34.64
C THR A 444 -15.02 -10.86 -33.64
N THR A 445 -14.85 -10.44 -32.39
CA THR A 445 -14.48 -11.28 -31.25
C THR A 445 -15.33 -10.92 -30.04
N LYS A 446 -15.58 -11.88 -29.15
CA LYS A 446 -16.22 -11.60 -27.87
C LYS A 446 -15.25 -10.91 -26.93
N LEU A 447 -15.81 -10.01 -26.15
CA LEU A 447 -15.08 -9.20 -25.18
C LEU A 447 -14.63 -10.08 -24.01
N ASN A 448 -13.61 -9.64 -23.28
CA ASN A 448 -13.21 -10.31 -22.06
C ASN A 448 -14.36 -10.23 -21.05
N ASN A 449 -14.44 -11.20 -20.14
CA ASN A 449 -15.50 -11.33 -19.13
C ASN A 449 -16.91 -11.66 -19.67
N VAL A 450 -17.04 -12.00 -20.96
CA VAL A 450 -18.29 -12.51 -21.53
C VAL A 450 -18.41 -14.02 -21.32
N LEU A 451 -19.58 -14.47 -20.89
CA LEU A 451 -19.90 -15.89 -20.75
C LEU A 451 -20.53 -16.40 -22.04
N VAL A 452 -20.00 -17.49 -22.58
CA VAL A 452 -20.48 -18.09 -23.82
C VAL A 452 -20.77 -19.58 -23.67
N LYS A 453 -21.59 -20.11 -24.58
CA LYS A 453 -21.75 -21.54 -24.82
C LYS A 453 -21.91 -21.84 -26.30
N TYR A 454 -21.57 -23.05 -26.71
CA TYR A 454 -21.85 -23.55 -28.05
C TYR A 454 -23.22 -24.25 -28.11
N PRO A 455 -23.90 -24.27 -29.28
CA PRO A 455 -25.14 -25.01 -29.47
C PRO A 455 -24.94 -26.50 -29.15
N ASN A 456 -25.88 -27.08 -28.39
CA ASN A 456 -25.87 -28.49 -27.98
C ASN A 456 -24.68 -28.91 -27.09
N ASP A 457 -23.90 -27.97 -26.57
CA ASP A 457 -22.91 -28.20 -25.51
C ASP A 457 -23.44 -27.62 -24.19
N ASN A 458 -23.31 -28.40 -23.11
CA ASN A 458 -23.69 -27.96 -21.77
C ASN A 458 -22.57 -27.18 -21.06
N LYS A 459 -21.36 -27.14 -21.64
CA LYS A 459 -20.24 -26.37 -21.10
C LYS A 459 -20.46 -24.87 -21.31
N VAL A 460 -20.18 -24.12 -20.25
CA VAL A 460 -20.14 -22.65 -20.28
C VAL A 460 -18.68 -22.23 -20.16
N TYR A 461 -18.30 -21.25 -20.96
CA TYR A 461 -16.93 -20.74 -21.01
C TYR A 461 -16.92 -19.24 -20.68
N LEU A 462 -15.89 -18.80 -19.97
CA LEU A 462 -15.53 -17.40 -19.85
C LEU A 462 -14.59 -17.06 -21.01
N ILE A 463 -14.87 -15.97 -21.73
CA ILE A 463 -13.91 -15.40 -22.67
C ILE A 463 -12.96 -14.48 -21.92
N GLU A 464 -11.66 -14.76 -22.02
CA GLU A 464 -10.62 -13.98 -21.35
C GLU A 464 -9.31 -14.11 -22.13
N ASP A 465 -8.65 -12.99 -22.39
CA ASP A 465 -7.39 -12.89 -23.13
C ASP A 465 -7.39 -13.66 -24.47
N GLY A 466 -8.53 -13.59 -25.17
CA GLY A 466 -8.74 -14.26 -26.46
C GLY A 466 -8.90 -15.79 -26.38
N GLN A 467 -9.02 -16.36 -25.18
CA GLN A 467 -9.22 -17.79 -24.94
C GLN A 467 -10.62 -18.07 -24.39
N LYS A 468 -11.10 -19.31 -24.55
CA LYS A 468 -12.27 -19.82 -23.85
C LYS A 468 -11.83 -20.66 -22.66
N ARG A 469 -12.17 -20.19 -21.46
CA ARG A 469 -11.87 -20.88 -20.20
C ARG A 469 -13.10 -21.63 -19.72
N TRP A 470 -13.04 -22.96 -19.66
CA TRP A 470 -14.18 -23.77 -19.24
C TRP A 470 -14.48 -23.56 -17.74
N ILE A 471 -15.72 -23.22 -17.41
CA ILE A 471 -16.20 -23.19 -16.02
C ILE A 471 -16.63 -24.61 -15.64
N ILE A 472 -15.85 -25.25 -14.77
CA ILE A 472 -15.85 -26.72 -14.63
C ILE A 472 -17.18 -27.29 -14.11
N ASP A 473 -17.92 -26.52 -13.33
CA ASP A 473 -19.22 -26.91 -12.79
C ASP A 473 -20.05 -25.70 -12.31
N SER A 474 -21.29 -25.96 -11.88
CA SER A 474 -22.19 -24.94 -11.35
C SER A 474 -21.71 -24.35 -10.01
N VAL A 475 -20.90 -25.08 -9.24
CA VAL A 475 -20.32 -24.59 -7.98
C VAL A 475 -19.32 -23.48 -8.29
N SER A 476 -18.42 -23.71 -9.23
CA SER A 476 -17.44 -22.77 -9.76
C SER A 476 -18.14 -21.56 -10.38
N PHE A 477 -19.20 -21.80 -11.14
CA PHE A 477 -20.02 -20.73 -11.72
C PHE A 477 -20.62 -19.80 -10.65
N ASN A 478 -21.27 -20.38 -9.63
CA ASN A 478 -21.94 -19.61 -8.57
C ASN A 478 -20.95 -18.96 -7.59
N ARG A 479 -19.83 -19.64 -7.29
CA ARG A 479 -18.74 -19.12 -6.43
C ARG A 479 -18.09 -17.88 -7.04
N ASN A 480 -17.93 -17.88 -8.36
CA ASN A 480 -17.47 -16.72 -9.11
C ASN A 480 -18.60 -15.72 -9.38
N HIS A 481 -19.77 -15.86 -8.76
CA HIS A 481 -20.90 -14.92 -8.85
C HIS A 481 -21.38 -14.63 -10.29
N TYR A 482 -21.13 -15.55 -11.23
CA TYR A 482 -21.60 -15.41 -12.60
C TYR A 482 -23.13 -15.54 -12.66
N ARG A 483 -23.71 -15.03 -13.76
CA ARG A 483 -25.16 -14.98 -13.95
C ARG A 483 -25.59 -15.91 -15.07
N TRP A 484 -26.41 -16.90 -14.73
CA TRP A 484 -26.92 -17.90 -15.69
C TRP A 484 -27.74 -17.28 -16.81
N ASP A 485 -28.38 -16.14 -16.54
CA ASP A 485 -29.15 -15.36 -17.51
C ASP A 485 -28.26 -14.49 -18.42
N ARG A 486 -26.94 -14.48 -18.24
CA ARG A 486 -25.96 -13.69 -19.01
C ARG A 486 -25.03 -14.57 -19.87
N ILE A 487 -25.53 -15.69 -20.38
CA ILE A 487 -24.77 -16.60 -21.22
C ILE A 487 -25.17 -16.41 -22.69
N ILE A 488 -24.21 -16.06 -23.53
CA ILE A 488 -24.40 -15.87 -24.96
C ILE A 488 -24.18 -17.20 -25.68
N THR A 489 -25.09 -17.57 -26.58
CA THR A 489 -24.85 -18.74 -27.45
C THR A 489 -24.12 -18.29 -28.71
N ILE A 490 -22.92 -18.81 -28.95
CA ILE A 490 -22.07 -18.44 -30.09
C ILE A 490 -22.06 -19.55 -31.16
N PRO A 491 -21.93 -19.22 -32.46
CA PRO A 491 -21.89 -20.24 -33.50
C PRO A 491 -20.63 -21.11 -33.39
N VAL A 492 -20.73 -22.37 -33.83
CA VAL A 492 -19.61 -23.34 -33.79
C VAL A 492 -18.39 -22.87 -34.61
N LEU A 493 -18.59 -21.94 -35.56
CA LEU A 493 -17.52 -21.34 -36.37
C LEU A 493 -16.73 -20.26 -35.63
N GLU A 494 -17.21 -19.78 -34.48
CA GLU A 494 -16.49 -18.82 -33.65
C GLU A 494 -15.57 -19.59 -32.70
N ILE A 495 -14.29 -19.68 -33.07
CA ILE A 495 -13.32 -20.56 -32.42
C ILE A 495 -12.38 -19.75 -31.53
N TYR A 496 -12.26 -20.19 -30.28
CA TYR A 496 -11.28 -19.69 -29.32
C TYR A 496 -10.35 -20.84 -28.89
N PRO A 497 -9.05 -20.60 -28.70
CA PRO A 497 -8.16 -21.53 -28.02
C PRO A 497 -8.67 -21.86 -26.61
N ASP A 498 -8.44 -23.08 -26.15
CA ASP A 498 -8.74 -23.47 -24.76
C ASP A 498 -7.75 -22.78 -23.80
N GLY A 499 -8.29 -22.19 -22.73
CA GLY A 499 -7.52 -21.66 -21.62
C GLY A 499 -7.70 -22.49 -20.35
N GLU A 500 -6.94 -22.14 -19.30
CA GLU A 500 -7.03 -22.81 -18.01
C GLU A 500 -8.46 -22.77 -17.45
N PRO A 501 -9.02 -23.89 -16.98
CA PRO A 501 -10.37 -23.92 -16.44
C PRO A 501 -10.57 -22.94 -15.27
N VAL A 502 -11.81 -22.46 -15.11
CA VAL A 502 -12.23 -21.63 -13.98
C VAL A 502 -12.83 -22.52 -12.90
N ILE A 503 -12.32 -22.40 -11.66
CA ILE A 503 -12.67 -23.21 -10.48
C ILE A 503 -13.42 -22.37 -9.45
#